data_AF-A0A0R0MEU5-F1
#
_entry.id   AF-A0A0R0MEU5-F1
#
_cell.length_a   1.000
_cell.length_b   1.000
_cell.length_c   1.000
_cell.angle_alpha   90.00
_cell.angle_beta   90.00
_cell.angle_gamma   90.00
#
_symmetry.space_group_name_H-M   'P 1'
#
loop_
_entity.id
_entity.type
_entity.pdbx_description
1 polymer ?
#
loop_
_entity_poly.entity_id
_entity_poly.type
_entity_poly.pdbx_seq_one_letter_code
_entity_poly.pdbx_strand_id
1 'polypeptide(L)'
;MDEQYFLVLLGQIATSPHIEEKLAPGGQIDRTLSRAPALDEKLLQALSVDEETGRVLIRPEHDRVERVVRKMATGLFVLRYGWAPAQEHVGPVAVYPYNVIDQRPLPYFIATFTERFQRKRWRTVQSGVFSYVFVRDPRHNGKVWCMMDMYKSLWAVVHFPNPKSKKARLSPDRWLFSELAERTNGYEHAT
;
A
#
# COMPACT_ATOMS: atom_id res chain seq x y z
N MET A 1 7.13 5.40 -17.31
CA MET A 1 7.23 4.01 -16.78
C MET A 1 6.21 3.82 -15.65
N ASP A 2 5.84 2.59 -15.29
CA ASP A 2 4.66 2.26 -14.45
C ASP A 2 4.53 3.06 -13.14
N GLU A 3 5.65 3.40 -12.49
CA GLU A 3 5.66 4.22 -11.28
C GLU A 3 5.13 5.65 -11.52
N GLN A 4 5.37 6.23 -12.70
CA GLN A 4 4.83 7.54 -13.07
C GLN A 4 3.31 7.46 -13.27
N TYR A 5 2.84 6.42 -13.96
CA TYR A 5 1.41 6.18 -14.12
C TYR A 5 0.74 6.00 -12.76
N PHE A 6 1.34 5.18 -11.89
CA PHE A 6 0.86 4.95 -10.54
C PHE A 6 0.80 6.23 -9.70
N LEU A 7 1.83 7.07 -9.75
CA LEU A 7 1.85 8.34 -9.02
C LEU A 7 0.79 9.31 -9.53
N VAL A 8 0.62 9.42 -10.85
CA VAL A 8 -0.40 10.30 -11.43
C VAL A 8 -1.79 9.79 -11.10
N LEU A 9 -2.03 8.47 -11.20
CA LEU A 9 -3.28 7.84 -10.78
C LEU A 9 -3.61 8.16 -9.32
N LEU A 10 -2.64 8.05 -8.40
CA LEU A 10 -2.81 8.45 -7.01
C LEU A 10 -3.20 9.93 -6.87
N GLY A 11 -2.63 10.81 -7.70
CA GLY A 11 -3.04 12.21 -7.81
C GLY A 11 -4.51 12.40 -8.18
N GLN A 12 -5.04 11.54 -9.06
CA GLN A 12 -6.44 11.66 -9.50
C GLN A 12 -7.44 11.12 -8.47
N ILE A 13 -7.04 10.17 -7.62
CA ILE A 13 -7.96 9.48 -6.69
C ILE A 13 -7.80 9.89 -5.23
N ALA A 14 -6.68 10.52 -4.85
CA ALA A 14 -6.39 10.83 -3.45
C ALA A 14 -6.68 12.29 -3.10
N THR A 15 -7.14 12.51 -1.87
CA THR A 15 -7.45 13.85 -1.30
C THR A 15 -6.55 14.20 -0.10
N SER A 16 -5.35 13.60 -0.06
CA SER A 16 -4.38 13.86 1.01
C SER A 16 -3.59 15.14 0.71
N PRO A 17 -3.34 16.04 1.70
CA PRO A 17 -2.55 17.25 1.48
C PRO A 17 -1.19 16.98 0.82
N HIS A 18 -0.56 15.85 1.13
CA HIS A 18 0.71 15.45 0.53
C HIS A 18 0.65 15.12 -0.96
N ILE A 19 -0.50 14.70 -1.49
CA ILE A 19 -0.67 14.51 -2.94
C ILE A 19 -1.05 15.84 -3.61
N GLU A 20 -1.80 16.70 -2.92
CA GLU A 20 -2.21 18.03 -3.41
C GLU A 20 -0.98 18.90 -3.70
N GLU A 21 0.01 18.89 -2.82
CA GLU A 21 1.31 19.55 -3.06
C GLU A 21 2.01 19.05 -4.32
N LYS A 22 1.82 17.78 -4.70
CA LYS A 22 2.42 17.20 -5.92
C LYS A 22 1.65 17.58 -7.17
N LEU A 23 0.36 17.89 -7.05
CA LEU A 23 -0.53 18.36 -8.12
C LEU A 23 -0.43 19.87 -8.35
N ALA A 24 -0.02 20.65 -7.34
CA ALA A 24 0.15 22.09 -7.45
C ALA A 24 1.09 22.47 -8.61
N PRO A 25 0.96 23.68 -9.20
CA PRO A 25 1.83 24.14 -10.29
C PRO A 25 3.32 24.01 -9.94
N GLY A 26 4.09 23.39 -10.83
CA GLY A 26 5.50 23.07 -10.61
C GLY A 26 5.75 21.82 -9.76
N GLY A 27 4.69 21.20 -9.24
CA GLY A 27 4.69 19.95 -8.49
C GLY A 27 5.18 18.76 -9.32
N GLN A 28 5.42 17.62 -8.67
CA GLN A 28 5.94 16.43 -9.36
C GLN A 28 4.94 15.87 -10.38
N ILE A 29 3.66 15.80 -10.03
CA ILE A 29 2.61 15.26 -10.92
C ILE A 29 2.34 16.26 -12.04
N ASP A 30 2.19 17.55 -11.72
CA ASP A 30 2.04 18.62 -12.69
C ASP A 30 3.13 18.58 -13.77
N ARG A 31 4.41 18.61 -13.36
CA ARG A 31 5.54 18.51 -14.30
C ARG A 31 5.57 17.22 -15.10
N THR A 32 5.06 16.12 -14.53
CA THR A 32 4.97 14.82 -15.23
C THR A 32 3.93 14.91 -16.34
N LEU A 33 2.75 15.45 -16.05
CA LEU A 33 1.67 15.65 -17.02
C LEU A 33 2.08 16.63 -18.13
N SER A 34 2.75 17.74 -17.79
CA SER A 34 3.23 18.69 -18.81
C SER A 34 4.25 18.07 -19.77
N ARG A 35 5.06 17.12 -19.31
CA ARG A 35 6.08 16.44 -20.12
C ARG A 35 5.54 15.21 -20.86
N ALA A 36 4.39 14.69 -20.46
CA ALA A 36 3.79 13.49 -21.00
C ALA A 36 2.27 13.68 -21.23
N PRO A 37 1.86 14.55 -22.17
CA PRO A 37 0.44 14.83 -22.41
C PRO A 37 -0.36 13.59 -22.80
N ALA A 38 0.26 12.64 -23.51
CA ALA A 38 -0.37 11.35 -23.84
C ALA A 38 -0.71 10.49 -22.61
N LEU A 39 -0.07 10.70 -21.46
CA LEU A 39 -0.41 10.03 -20.21
C LEU A 39 -1.72 10.59 -19.62
N ASP A 40 -1.89 11.90 -19.71
CA ASP A 40 -3.10 12.59 -19.25
C ASP A 40 -4.31 12.14 -20.08
N GLU A 41 -4.16 12.16 -21.40
CA GLU A 41 -5.20 11.72 -22.33
C GLU A 41 -5.60 10.26 -22.09
N LYS A 42 -4.63 9.38 -21.82
CA LYS A 42 -4.92 7.98 -21.47
C LYS A 42 -5.70 7.83 -20.17
N LEU A 43 -5.42 8.65 -19.17
CA LEU A 43 -6.18 8.63 -17.91
C LEU A 43 -7.60 9.17 -18.09
N LEU A 44 -7.77 10.19 -18.95
CA LEU A 44 -9.09 10.68 -19.35
C LEU A 44 -9.89 9.62 -20.10
N GLN A 45 -9.26 8.89 -21.02
CA GLN A 45 -9.89 7.77 -21.74
C GLN A 45 -10.23 6.59 -20.82
N ALA A 46 -9.56 6.48 -19.67
CA ALA A 46 -9.85 5.48 -18.64
C ALA A 46 -11.04 5.88 -17.73
N LEU A 47 -11.62 7.06 -17.90
CA LEU A 47 -12.83 7.47 -17.19
C LEU A 47 -14.05 6.71 -17.73
N SER A 48 -14.86 6.20 -16.82
CA SER A 48 -16.15 5.58 -17.12
C SER A 48 -17.21 6.14 -16.18
N VAL A 49 -18.43 6.36 -16.67
CA VAL A 49 -19.56 6.73 -15.80
C VAL A 49 -20.20 5.45 -15.28
N ASP A 50 -20.38 5.36 -13.97
CA ASP A 50 -21.17 4.34 -13.31
C ASP A 50 -22.66 4.59 -13.61
N GLU A 51 -23.31 3.67 -14.31
CA GLU A 51 -24.68 3.84 -14.80
C GLU A 51 -25.73 3.85 -13.67
N GLU A 52 -25.43 3.27 -12.51
CA GLU A 52 -26.36 3.19 -11.37
C GLU A 52 -26.25 4.42 -10.47
N THR A 53 -25.04 4.93 -10.27
CA THR A 53 -24.75 6.01 -9.32
C THR A 53 -24.47 7.35 -10.00
N GLY A 54 -24.29 7.38 -11.32
CA GLY A 54 -23.92 8.56 -12.11
C GLY A 54 -22.51 9.08 -11.81
N ARG A 55 -21.69 8.32 -11.07
CA ARG A 55 -20.35 8.74 -10.65
C ARG A 55 -19.33 8.48 -11.75
N VAL A 56 -18.37 9.39 -11.90
CA VAL A 56 -17.20 9.14 -12.76
C VAL A 56 -16.21 8.26 -11.99
N LEU A 57 -15.90 7.11 -12.57
CA LEU A 57 -14.90 6.16 -12.09
C LEU A 57 -13.69 6.18 -13.00
N ILE A 58 -12.49 6.06 -12.44
CA ILE A 58 -11.29 5.75 -13.22
C ILE A 58 -11.14 4.23 -13.25
N ARG A 59 -11.00 3.65 -14.44
CA ARG A 59 -10.60 2.24 -14.63
C ARG A 59 -9.09 2.17 -14.85
N PRO A 60 -8.28 1.96 -13.79
CA PRO A 60 -6.84 1.97 -13.95
C PRO A 60 -6.36 0.77 -14.77
N GLU A 61 -5.19 0.92 -15.39
CA GLU A 61 -4.44 -0.18 -15.99
C GLU A 61 -3.94 -1.11 -14.87
N HIS A 62 -4.78 -2.06 -14.46
CA HIS A 62 -4.58 -2.92 -13.29
C HIS A 62 -3.20 -3.59 -13.30
N ASP A 63 -2.75 -4.11 -14.43
CA ASP A 63 -1.42 -4.76 -14.55
C ASP A 63 -0.26 -3.83 -14.16
N ARG A 64 -0.36 -2.54 -14.51
CA ARG A 64 0.68 -1.55 -14.20
C ARG A 64 0.70 -1.24 -12.71
N VAL A 65 -0.48 -1.06 -12.14
CA VAL A 65 -0.68 -0.84 -10.70
C VAL A 65 -0.17 -2.04 -9.90
N GLU A 66 -0.53 -3.25 -10.32
CA GLU A 66 -0.09 -4.50 -9.70
C GLU A 66 1.42 -4.67 -9.71
N ARG A 67 2.10 -4.34 -10.80
CA ARG A 67 3.58 -4.41 -10.86
C ARG A 67 4.24 -3.50 -9.83
N VAL A 68 3.75 -2.28 -9.67
CA VAL A 68 4.27 -1.32 -8.68
C VAL A 68 3.98 -1.79 -7.26
N VAL A 69 2.74 -2.17 -6.98
CA VAL A 69 2.29 -2.70 -5.68
C VAL A 69 3.08 -3.95 -5.28
N ARG A 70 3.26 -4.90 -6.21
CA ARG A 70 4.03 -6.13 -5.99
C ARG A 70 5.49 -5.82 -5.67
N LYS A 71 6.10 -4.89 -6.41
CA LYS A 71 7.48 -4.42 -6.17
C LYS A 71 7.63 -3.82 -4.78
N MET A 72 6.73 -2.92 -4.38
CA MET A 72 6.72 -2.30 -3.05
C MET A 72 6.58 -3.35 -1.94
N ALA A 73 5.57 -4.22 -2.05
CA ALA A 73 5.29 -5.24 -1.04
C ALA A 73 6.45 -6.26 -0.91
N THR A 74 7.09 -6.62 -2.02
CA THR A 74 8.25 -7.52 -2.02
C THR A 74 9.43 -6.87 -1.31
N GLY A 75 9.70 -5.58 -1.58
CA GLY A 75 10.71 -4.81 -0.83
C GLY A 75 10.44 -4.82 0.67
N LEU A 76 9.20 -4.54 1.09
CA LEU A 76 8.80 -4.60 2.50
C LEU A 76 8.95 -6.00 3.11
N PHE A 77 8.66 -7.05 2.34
CA PHE A 77 8.80 -8.43 2.79
C PHE A 77 10.27 -8.78 3.01
N VAL A 78 11.13 -8.47 2.05
CA VAL A 78 12.59 -8.67 2.16
C VAL A 78 13.14 -7.89 3.35
N LEU A 79 12.73 -6.63 3.53
CA LEU A 79 13.13 -5.80 4.67
C LEU A 79 12.59 -6.30 6.03
N ARG A 80 11.57 -7.14 6.05
CA ARG A 80 11.01 -7.66 7.31
C ARG A 80 11.54 -9.06 7.65
N TYR A 81 11.75 -9.89 6.63
CA TYR A 81 12.03 -11.31 6.78
C TYR A 81 13.42 -11.72 6.27
N GLY A 82 14.13 -10.83 5.58
CA GLY A 82 15.54 -10.99 5.16
C GLY A 82 15.77 -11.99 4.03
N TRP A 83 14.72 -12.34 3.27
CA TRP A 83 14.84 -13.18 2.08
C TRP A 83 13.82 -12.76 1.02
N ALA A 84 14.15 -13.01 -0.25
CA ALA A 84 13.29 -12.71 -1.37
C ALA A 84 12.46 -13.94 -1.77
N PRO A 85 11.12 -13.85 -1.74
CA PRO A 85 10.26 -14.93 -2.22
C PRO A 85 10.31 -15.06 -3.74
N ALA A 86 10.16 -16.29 -4.22
CA ALA A 86 10.04 -16.56 -5.65
C ALA A 86 8.76 -15.93 -6.22
N GLN A 87 8.83 -15.39 -7.44
CA GLN A 87 7.77 -14.58 -8.06
C GLN A 87 6.44 -15.34 -8.16
N GLU A 88 6.49 -16.64 -8.42
CA GLU A 88 5.35 -17.56 -8.49
C GLU A 88 4.58 -17.71 -7.16
N HIS A 89 5.18 -17.30 -6.05
CA HIS A 89 4.56 -17.29 -4.72
C HIS A 89 4.13 -15.89 -4.27
N VAL A 90 4.28 -14.88 -5.14
CA VAL A 90 3.91 -13.50 -4.87
C VAL A 90 2.87 -13.05 -5.89
N GLY A 91 1.62 -13.01 -5.46
CA GLY A 91 0.53 -12.50 -6.26
C GLY A 91 -0.13 -11.29 -5.61
N PRO A 92 -0.45 -10.23 -6.38
CA PRO A 92 -1.43 -9.26 -5.95
C PRO A 92 -2.72 -10.04 -5.70
N VAL A 93 -3.29 -9.81 -4.53
CA VAL A 93 -4.57 -10.39 -4.18
C VAL A 93 -5.66 -9.44 -4.64
N ALA A 94 -5.43 -8.13 -4.51
CA ALA A 94 -6.26 -7.10 -5.13
C ALA A 94 -5.73 -5.67 -4.86
N VAL A 95 -6.23 -4.72 -5.64
CA VAL A 95 -6.03 -3.28 -5.46
C VAL A 95 -7.37 -2.56 -5.55
N TYR A 96 -7.65 -1.72 -4.57
CA TYR A 96 -8.93 -1.03 -4.42
C TYR A 96 -8.71 0.47 -4.21
N PRO A 97 -9.12 1.32 -5.16
CA PRO A 97 -9.32 2.72 -4.86
C PRO A 97 -10.55 2.83 -3.93
N TYR A 98 -10.40 3.45 -2.77
CA TYR A 98 -11.50 3.70 -1.85
C TYR A 98 -11.55 5.19 -1.53
N ASN A 99 -12.70 5.81 -1.79
CA ASN A 99 -12.97 7.18 -1.39
C ASN A 99 -13.92 7.15 -0.20
N VAL A 100 -13.36 7.23 1.01
CA VAL A 100 -14.02 7.50 2.32
C VAL A 100 -15.10 6.50 2.77
N ILE A 101 -15.81 5.84 1.87
CA ILE A 101 -16.75 4.75 2.13
C ILE A 101 -15.95 3.45 2.05
N ASP A 102 -15.89 2.75 3.18
CA ASP A 102 -15.06 1.58 3.38
C ASP A 102 -15.59 0.37 2.59
N GLN A 103 -15.30 0.33 1.29
CA GLN A 103 -15.65 -0.78 0.38
C GLN A 103 -14.59 -1.89 0.36
N ARG A 104 -13.70 -1.95 1.37
CA ARG A 104 -12.70 -3.01 1.45
C ARG A 104 -13.40 -4.36 1.61
N PRO A 105 -13.01 -5.40 0.85
CA PRO A 105 -13.60 -6.72 1.04
C PRO A 105 -13.46 -7.18 2.49
N LEU A 106 -14.57 -7.62 3.07
CA LEU A 106 -14.67 -8.03 4.47
C LEU A 106 -13.55 -8.99 4.92
N PRO A 107 -13.16 -10.03 4.15
CA PRO A 107 -12.11 -10.95 4.57
C PRO A 107 -10.78 -10.25 4.87
N TYR A 108 -10.48 -9.20 4.10
CA TYR A 108 -9.26 -8.45 4.27
C TYR A 108 -9.36 -7.46 5.42
N PHE A 109 -10.45 -6.69 5.47
CA PHE A 109 -10.67 -5.76 6.56
C PHE A 109 -10.58 -6.48 7.91
N ILE A 110 -11.30 -7.60 8.08
CA ILE A 110 -11.29 -8.41 9.30
C ILE A 110 -9.88 -8.91 9.63
N ALA A 111 -9.09 -9.32 8.64
CA ALA A 111 -7.73 -9.78 8.88
C ALA A 111 -6.80 -8.70 9.46
N THR A 112 -7.17 -7.42 9.37
CA THR A 112 -6.46 -6.30 10.03
C THR A 112 -6.80 -6.15 11.51
N PHE A 113 -7.69 -6.98 12.07
CA PHE A 113 -8.04 -7.01 13.49
C PHE A 113 -7.53 -8.28 14.16
N THR A 114 -7.41 -8.24 15.50
CA THR A 114 -7.18 -9.41 16.34
C THR A 114 -8.50 -10.15 16.59
N GLU A 115 -8.41 -11.36 17.17
CA GLU A 115 -9.59 -12.13 17.58
C GLU A 115 -10.46 -11.40 18.62
N ARG A 116 -9.89 -10.44 19.34
CA ARG A 116 -10.60 -9.56 20.29
C ARG A 116 -11.08 -8.26 19.63
N PHE A 117 -11.19 -8.24 18.30
CA PHE A 117 -11.58 -7.08 17.50
C PHE A 117 -10.75 -5.81 17.75
N GLN A 118 -9.49 -5.97 18.18
CA GLN A 118 -8.56 -4.85 18.29
C GLN A 118 -7.83 -4.64 16.98
N ARG A 119 -7.71 -3.41 16.51
CA ARG A 119 -7.00 -3.11 15.26
C ARG A 119 -5.53 -3.49 15.39
N LYS A 120 -5.00 -4.27 14.45
CA LYS A 120 -3.57 -4.58 14.38
C LYS A 120 -2.79 -3.29 14.09
N ARG A 121 -1.61 -3.15 14.70
CA ARG A 121 -0.76 -1.99 14.50
C ARG A 121 -0.23 -1.95 13.06
N TRP A 122 -0.70 -0.96 12.32
CA TRP A 122 -0.13 -0.58 11.03
C TRP A 122 1.23 0.07 11.26
N ARG A 123 2.17 -0.22 10.37
CA ARG A 123 3.48 0.44 10.31
C ARG A 123 3.37 1.63 9.38
N THR A 124 3.58 2.81 9.91
CA THR A 124 3.52 4.07 9.16
C THR A 124 4.92 4.41 8.71
N VAL A 125 5.16 4.36 7.40
CA VAL A 125 6.44 4.79 6.81
C VAL A 125 6.47 6.31 6.72
N GLN A 126 5.38 6.91 6.27
CA GLN A 126 5.18 8.34 6.24
C GLN A 126 3.70 8.62 6.51
N SER A 127 3.43 9.43 7.53
CA SER A 127 2.06 9.79 7.93
C SER A 127 1.31 10.41 6.75
N GLY A 128 0.07 9.97 6.51
CA GLY A 128 -0.77 10.47 5.41
C GLY A 128 -0.34 10.10 4.00
N VAL A 129 0.77 9.35 3.85
CA VAL A 129 1.34 8.96 2.55
C VAL A 129 1.39 7.45 2.39
N PHE A 130 1.99 6.73 3.35
CA PHE A 130 2.17 5.29 3.22
C PHE A 130 2.18 4.57 4.56
N SER A 131 1.33 3.56 4.67
CA SER A 131 1.35 2.62 5.79
C SER A 131 1.10 1.19 5.31
N TYR A 132 1.57 0.22 6.10
CA TYR A 132 1.40 -1.19 5.76
C TYR A 132 1.24 -2.10 6.99
N VAL A 133 0.66 -3.27 6.81
CA VAL A 133 0.61 -4.31 7.83
C VAL A 133 0.79 -5.69 7.19
N PHE A 134 1.51 -6.57 7.90
CA PHE A 134 1.59 -7.98 7.55
C PHE A 134 0.64 -8.78 8.42
N VAL A 135 -0.27 -9.53 7.82
CA VAL A 135 -1.27 -10.36 8.50
C VAL A 135 -1.25 -11.78 7.96
N ARG A 136 -1.52 -12.78 8.81
CA ARG A 136 -1.69 -14.15 8.33
C ARG A 136 -2.97 -14.24 7.51
N ASP A 137 -2.92 -15.01 6.43
CA ASP A 137 -4.11 -15.36 5.69
C ASP A 137 -4.99 -16.29 6.57
N PRO A 138 -6.22 -15.90 6.92
CA PRO A 138 -7.09 -16.69 7.78
C PRO A 138 -7.59 -17.97 7.09
N ARG A 139 -7.56 -18.04 5.76
CA ARG A 139 -7.96 -19.22 4.98
C ARG A 139 -6.79 -20.16 4.69
N HIS A 140 -5.57 -19.63 4.65
CA HIS A 140 -4.38 -20.41 4.31
C HIS A 140 -3.26 -20.21 5.33
N ASN A 141 -3.11 -21.16 6.26
CA ASN A 141 -2.04 -21.16 7.27
C ASN A 141 -0.61 -21.06 6.68
N GLY A 142 -0.45 -21.34 5.39
CA GLY A 142 0.80 -21.22 4.65
C GLY A 142 1.06 -19.85 3.99
N LYS A 143 0.22 -18.83 4.20
CA LYS A 143 0.36 -17.52 3.55
C LYS A 143 0.27 -16.34 4.51
N VAL A 144 0.89 -15.23 4.11
CA VAL A 144 0.82 -13.92 4.77
C VAL A 144 0.42 -12.89 3.73
N TRP A 145 -0.43 -11.95 4.09
CA TRP A 145 -0.76 -10.78 3.28
C TRP A 145 0.04 -9.57 3.73
N CYS A 146 0.59 -8.84 2.77
CA CYS A 146 1.02 -7.46 2.93
C CYS A 146 -0.13 -6.57 2.48
N MET A 147 -0.69 -5.81 3.41
CA MET A 147 -1.73 -4.83 3.15
C MET A 147 -1.12 -3.45 3.21
N MET A 148 -1.45 -2.60 2.26
CA MET A 148 -0.88 -1.27 2.09
C MET A 148 -2.00 -0.25 1.96
N ASP A 149 -1.80 0.91 2.56
CA ASP A 149 -2.64 2.10 2.44
C ASP A 149 -1.74 3.23 1.93
N MET A 150 -2.10 3.79 0.78
CA MET A 150 -1.37 4.86 0.12
C MET A 150 -2.25 6.09 -0.04
N TYR A 151 -1.76 7.24 0.43
CA TYR A 151 -2.43 8.54 0.40
C TYR A 151 -3.90 8.52 0.89
N LYS A 152 -4.25 7.58 1.77
CA LYS A 152 -5.61 7.38 2.31
C LYS A 152 -6.66 7.07 1.24
N SER A 153 -6.26 6.61 0.06
CA SER A 153 -7.15 6.43 -1.10
C SER A 153 -6.94 5.11 -1.83
N LEU A 154 -5.72 4.57 -1.80
CA LEU A 154 -5.43 3.30 -2.45
C LEU A 154 -5.09 2.25 -1.42
N TRP A 155 -5.90 1.20 -1.39
CA TRP A 155 -5.66 0.05 -0.55
C TRP A 155 -5.25 -1.14 -1.43
N ALA A 156 -4.14 -1.78 -1.09
CA ALA A 156 -3.59 -2.87 -1.89
C ALA A 156 -3.19 -4.06 -1.03
N VAL A 157 -3.33 -5.26 -1.59
CA VAL A 157 -3.00 -6.54 -0.93
C VAL A 157 -2.12 -7.37 -1.82
N VAL A 158 -1.03 -7.86 -1.26
CA VAL A 158 -0.15 -8.83 -1.91
C VAL A 158 0.03 -10.01 -0.99
N HIS A 159 -0.16 -11.22 -1.51
CA HIS A 159 0.12 -12.42 -0.73
C HIS A 159 1.59 -12.82 -0.87
N PHE A 160 2.07 -13.48 0.17
CA PHE A 160 3.40 -14.04 0.28
C PHE A 160 3.31 -15.44 0.90
N PRO A 161 4.30 -16.30 0.65
CA PRO A 161 4.48 -17.51 1.44
C PRO A 161 4.68 -17.16 2.92
N ASN A 162 4.17 -18.01 3.81
CA ASN A 162 4.37 -17.82 5.25
C ASN A 162 5.87 -17.95 5.58
N PRO A 163 6.51 -16.91 6.15
CA PRO A 163 7.89 -16.99 6.56
C PRO A 163 8.00 -17.99 7.72
N LYS A 164 8.44 -19.21 7.41
CA LYS A 164 8.71 -20.27 8.40
C LYS A 164 9.78 -19.78 9.37
N SER A 165 9.38 -19.19 10.50
CA SER A 165 10.14 -18.91 11.73
C SER A 165 11.45 -18.12 11.63
N LYS A 166 12.02 -17.88 10.44
CA LYS A 166 13.21 -17.07 10.22
C LYS A 166 12.78 -15.61 10.17
N LYS A 167 12.52 -15.03 11.35
CA LYS A 167 12.72 -13.59 11.48
C LYS A 167 14.19 -13.35 11.21
N ALA A 168 14.55 -12.80 10.04
CA ALA A 168 15.90 -12.27 9.90
C ALA A 168 16.11 -11.27 11.03
N ARG A 169 17.17 -11.48 11.83
CA ARG A 169 17.74 -10.40 12.63
C ARG A 169 18.38 -9.44 11.65
N LEU A 170 17.57 -8.62 11.01
CA LEU A 170 18.07 -7.44 10.33
C LEU A 170 18.59 -6.53 11.43
N SER A 171 19.87 -6.22 11.33
CA SER A 171 20.56 -5.33 12.24
C SER A 171 19.79 -3.99 12.27
N PRO A 172 19.59 -3.39 13.46
CA PRO A 172 18.85 -2.13 13.64
C PRO A 172 19.14 -1.04 12.60
N ASP A 173 20.39 -0.95 12.17
CA ASP A 173 20.97 -0.09 11.14
C ASP A 173 20.41 -0.32 9.72
N ARG A 174 19.85 -1.49 9.42
CA ARG A 174 19.20 -1.78 8.14
C ARG A 174 17.71 -1.45 8.12
N TRP A 175 17.15 -1.04 9.27
CA TRP A 175 15.81 -0.49 9.28
C TRP A 175 15.85 0.92 8.74
N LEU A 176 15.27 1.13 7.55
CA LEU A 176 15.12 2.44 6.94
C LEU A 176 14.18 3.38 7.74
N PHE A 177 13.61 2.91 8.85
CA PHE A 177 12.58 3.60 9.62
C PHE A 177 12.95 3.57 11.10
N SER A 178 12.91 4.73 11.75
CA SER A 178 13.44 5.07 13.07
C SER A 178 12.75 4.43 14.29
N GLU A 179 12.08 3.28 14.12
CA GLU A 179 11.24 2.66 15.16
C GLU A 179 12.02 1.93 16.29
N LEU A 180 13.32 2.17 16.45
CA LEU A 180 14.07 1.75 17.64
C LEU A 180 14.33 2.86 18.65
N ALA A 181 14.06 4.13 18.32
CA ALA A 181 14.22 5.22 19.28
C ALA A 181 13.15 5.20 20.41
N GLU A 182 11.99 4.59 20.18
CA GLU A 182 10.89 4.57 21.16
C GLU A 182 10.93 3.38 22.14
N ARG A 183 11.93 2.49 22.06
CA ARG A 183 11.99 1.28 22.90
C ARG A 183 12.91 1.36 24.13
N THR A 184 13.55 2.49 24.40
CA THR A 184 14.45 2.63 25.55
C THR A 184 13.85 3.28 26.80
N ASN A 185 12.64 3.85 26.74
CA ASN A 185 12.00 4.43 27.93
C ASN A 185 10.71 3.69 28.27
N GLY A 186 10.78 2.73 29.21
CA GLY A 186 9.57 2.15 29.78
C GLY A 186 9.68 0.71 30.26
N TYR A 187 10.72 0.37 31.02
CA TYR A 187 10.66 -0.71 32.00
C TYR A 187 11.32 -0.22 33.28
N GLU A 188 10.61 0.62 34.03
CA GLU A 188 10.85 0.73 35.47
C GLU A 188 10.00 -0.33 36.14
N HIS A 189 10.68 -1.31 36.76
CA HIS A 189 10.09 -2.24 37.69
C HIS A 189 9.52 -1.44 38.87
N ALA A 190 8.21 -1.53 39.09
CA ALA A 190 7.64 -1.24 40.41
C ALA A 190 7.58 -2.55 41.18
N THR A 191 8.49 -2.66 42.15
CA THR A 191 8.42 -3.49 43.36
C THR A 191 7.12 -3.27 44.13
#